data_AF-A0A953KGL4-F1
#
_entry.id   AF-A0A953KGL4-F1
#
_cell.length_a   1.000
_cell.length_b   1.000
_cell.length_c   1.000
_cell.angle_alpha   90.00
_cell.angle_beta   90.00
_cell.angle_gamma   90.00
#
_symmetry.space_group_name_H-M   'P 1'
#
loop_
_entity.id
_entity.type
_entity.pdbx_description
1 polymer ?
#
loop_
_entity_poly.entity_id
_entity_poly.type
_entity_poly.pdbx_seq_one_letter_code
_entity_poly.pdbx_strand_id
1 'polypeptide(L)'
;MDQQAFKTQAAPAEAESEESRVALVKARRTAFVARFIVLRESKRTKAHRIIEQMAWSDDTTVEELAQKFRQVFLDNGDNMTPVDRDLRRAFAHSNRSLNHFVQEYASRSTLSFIDALFDYERSNQLLFGAEDYPKPGGWRLPQELLRDQKAAKKH
;
A
#
# COMPACT_ATOMS: atom_id res chain seq x y z
N MET A 1 -34.10 -45.54 -24.46
CA MET A 1 -32.65 -45.53 -24.21
C MET A 1 -32.13 -44.27 -24.85
N ASP A 2 -31.45 -43.41 -24.08
CA ASP A 2 -30.25 -42.64 -24.48
C ASP A 2 -30.05 -41.49 -23.50
N GLN A 3 -29.20 -41.76 -22.51
CA GLN A 3 -28.65 -40.75 -21.59
C GLN A 3 -27.47 -40.09 -22.29
N GLN A 4 -27.57 -38.81 -22.65
CA GLN A 4 -26.41 -38.01 -23.04
C GLN A 4 -25.78 -37.42 -21.77
N ALA A 5 -24.67 -38.02 -21.36
CA ALA A 5 -23.82 -37.53 -20.29
C ALA A 5 -23.09 -36.25 -20.75
N PHE A 6 -23.51 -35.10 -20.21
CA PHE A 6 -22.74 -33.86 -20.27
C PHE A 6 -21.49 -34.01 -19.41
N LYS A 7 -20.36 -34.37 -20.03
CA LYS A 7 -19.05 -34.28 -19.39
C LYS A 7 -18.66 -32.80 -19.29
N THR A 8 -18.89 -32.20 -18.13
CA THR A 8 -18.23 -30.95 -17.75
C THR A 8 -16.75 -31.25 -17.63
N GLN A 9 -15.97 -30.93 -18.67
CA GLN A 9 -14.52 -30.84 -18.56
C GLN A 9 -14.23 -29.66 -17.62
N ALA A 10 -13.86 -29.98 -16.38
CA ALA A 10 -13.22 -29.00 -15.50
C ALA A 10 -11.95 -28.54 -16.22
N ALA A 11 -11.89 -27.25 -16.56
CA ALA A 11 -10.69 -26.63 -17.09
C ALA A 11 -9.52 -26.88 -16.10
N PRO A 12 -8.30 -27.14 -16.59
CA PRO A 12 -7.16 -27.31 -15.71
C PRO A 12 -6.93 -26.00 -14.96
N ALA A 13 -6.74 -26.09 -13.64
CA ALA A 13 -6.25 -24.97 -12.84
C ALA A 13 -4.87 -24.58 -13.40
N GLU A 14 -4.83 -23.52 -14.19
CA GLU A 14 -3.60 -22.97 -14.75
C GLU A 14 -2.66 -22.66 -13.59
N ALA A 15 -1.46 -23.24 -13.60
CA ALA A 15 -0.42 -22.87 -12.66
C ALA A 15 -0.11 -21.38 -12.90
N GLU A 16 -0.52 -20.51 -11.98
CA GLU A 16 -0.19 -19.09 -12.04
C GLU A 16 1.32 -18.91 -12.23
N SER A 17 1.71 -18.21 -13.29
CA SER A 17 3.12 -17.93 -13.56
C SER A 17 3.75 -17.18 -12.37
N GLU A 18 5.03 -17.41 -12.14
CA GLU A 18 5.76 -16.70 -11.06
C GLU A 18 5.69 -15.18 -11.25
N GLU A 19 5.71 -14.70 -12.51
CA GLU A 19 5.52 -13.29 -12.85
C GLU A 19 4.16 -12.76 -12.38
N SER A 20 3.09 -13.52 -12.58
CA SER A 20 1.75 -13.19 -12.10
C SER A 20 1.69 -13.09 -10.58
N ARG A 21 2.38 -14.00 -9.87
CA ARG A 21 2.44 -14.01 -8.40
C ARG A 21 3.19 -12.79 -7.86
N VAL A 22 4.33 -12.46 -8.44
CA VAL A 22 5.12 -11.28 -8.07
C VAL A 22 4.34 -10.00 -8.32
N ALA A 23 3.67 -9.89 -9.48
CA ALA A 23 2.80 -8.75 -9.80
C ALA A 23 1.66 -8.60 -8.78
N LEU A 24 1.05 -9.72 -8.35
CA LEU A 24 -0.01 -9.72 -7.34
C LEU A 24 0.49 -9.21 -5.99
N VAL A 25 1.66 -9.65 -5.53
CA VAL A 25 2.27 -9.18 -4.27
C VAL A 25 2.51 -7.67 -4.32
N LYS A 26 3.12 -7.20 -5.41
CA LYS A 26 3.38 -5.77 -5.67
C LYS A 26 2.10 -4.96 -5.67
N ALA A 27 1.07 -5.44 -6.38
CA ALA A 27 -0.20 -4.76 -6.49
C ALA A 27 -0.92 -4.65 -5.13
N ARG A 28 -0.97 -5.74 -4.36
CA ARG A 28 -1.60 -5.75 -3.02
C ARG A 28 -0.92 -4.78 -2.07
N ARG A 29 0.42 -4.77 -2.07
CA ARG A 29 1.22 -3.86 -1.25
C ARG A 29 0.93 -2.40 -1.62
N THR A 30 0.95 -2.08 -2.90
CA THR A 30 0.75 -0.71 -3.40
C THR A 30 -0.65 -0.20 -3.07
N ALA A 31 -1.69 -1.00 -3.33
CA ALA A 31 -3.07 -0.65 -2.98
C ALA A 31 -3.27 -0.45 -1.47
N PHE A 32 -2.64 -1.29 -0.64
CA PHE A 32 -2.67 -1.14 0.81
C PHE A 32 -2.04 0.17 1.26
N VAL A 33 -0.82 0.47 0.80
CA VAL A 33 -0.09 1.67 1.22
C VAL A 33 -0.82 2.93 0.76
N ALA A 34 -1.28 2.99 -0.49
CA ALA A 34 -2.04 4.12 -1.01
C ALA A 34 -3.32 4.37 -0.18
N ARG A 35 -4.06 3.31 0.14
CA ARG A 35 -5.26 3.45 0.96
C ARG A 35 -4.94 3.86 2.40
N PHE A 36 -3.87 3.32 2.97
CA PHE A 36 -3.44 3.65 4.31
C PHE A 36 -3.04 5.13 4.45
N ILE A 37 -2.31 5.66 3.46
CA ILE A 37 -1.94 7.08 3.39
C ILE A 37 -3.20 7.96 3.50
N VAL A 38 -4.21 7.71 2.65
CA VAL A 38 -5.48 8.45 2.63
C VAL A 38 -6.21 8.36 3.97
N LEU A 39 -6.34 7.16 4.54
CA LEU A 39 -7.08 6.98 5.81
C LEU A 39 -6.47 7.77 6.97
N ARG A 40 -5.17 8.06 6.90
CA ARG A 40 -4.39 8.64 7.99
C ARG A 40 -3.83 10.03 7.65
N GLU A 41 -4.16 10.59 6.50
CA GLU A 41 -3.66 11.88 6.02
C GLU A 41 -4.07 13.08 6.89
N SER A 42 -5.08 12.92 7.76
CA SER A 42 -5.54 13.96 8.69
C SER A 42 -5.08 13.74 10.12
N LYS A 43 -4.25 12.70 10.38
CA LYS A 43 -3.88 12.27 11.72
C LYS A 43 -2.40 12.48 11.97
N ARG A 44 -2.03 12.98 13.15
CA ARG A 44 -0.63 13.23 13.54
C ARG A 44 -0.28 12.40 14.77
N THR A 45 0.66 11.47 14.62
CA THR A 45 1.20 10.69 15.74
C THR A 45 2.69 10.46 15.53
N LYS A 46 3.43 10.15 16.61
CA LYS A 46 4.88 9.87 16.52
C LYS A 46 5.17 8.66 15.62
N ALA A 47 4.28 7.67 15.59
CA ALA A 47 4.36 6.53 14.69
C ALA A 47 4.46 6.93 13.20
N HIS A 48 3.86 8.07 12.79
CA HIS A 48 3.96 8.52 11.40
C HIS A 48 5.40 8.83 11.03
N ARG A 49 6.17 9.41 11.96
CA ARG A 49 7.56 9.79 11.74
C ARG A 49 8.46 8.59 11.51
N ILE A 50 8.15 7.47 12.15
CA ILE A 50 8.86 6.20 11.97
C ILE A 50 8.43 5.54 10.65
N ILE A 51 7.11 5.45 10.40
CA ILE A 51 6.57 4.86 9.16
C ILE A 51 7.08 5.58 7.92
N GLU A 52 7.17 6.91 7.97
CA GLU A 52 7.71 7.75 6.89
C GLU A 52 9.12 7.36 6.45
N GLN A 53 9.92 6.77 7.34
CA GLN A 53 11.30 6.36 7.05
C GLN A 53 11.42 4.88 6.70
N MET A 54 10.32 4.13 6.71
CA MET A 54 10.35 2.70 6.43
C MET A 54 10.61 2.42 4.95
N ALA A 55 11.45 1.42 4.72
CA ALA A 55 11.64 0.75 3.45
C ALA A 55 11.31 -0.74 3.60
N TRP A 56 11.03 -1.40 2.49
CA TRP A 56 10.72 -2.82 2.43
C TRP A 56 11.34 -3.46 1.20
N SER A 57 11.51 -4.77 1.27
CA SER A 57 12.04 -5.58 0.18
C SER A 57 10.96 -5.88 -0.85
N ASP A 58 11.37 -6.33 -2.03
CA ASP A 58 10.44 -6.60 -3.13
C ASP A 58 9.48 -7.76 -2.82
N ASP A 59 9.94 -8.73 -2.02
CA ASP A 59 9.19 -9.88 -1.54
C ASP A 59 8.35 -9.58 -0.29
N THR A 60 8.47 -8.40 0.34
CA THR A 60 7.64 -8.05 1.50
C THR A 60 6.17 -8.05 1.10
N THR A 61 5.40 -8.92 1.77
CA THR A 61 3.96 -9.08 1.57
C THR A 61 3.17 -7.95 2.22
N VAL A 62 1.89 -7.83 1.83
CA VAL A 62 1.00 -6.83 2.42
C VAL A 62 0.69 -7.13 3.89
N GLU A 63 0.60 -8.41 4.25
CA GLU A 63 0.40 -8.90 5.61
C GLU A 63 1.57 -8.50 6.53
N GLU A 64 2.80 -8.75 6.07
CA GLU A 64 4.01 -8.35 6.81
C GLU A 64 4.10 -6.84 6.95
N LEU A 65 3.81 -6.08 5.88
CA LEU A 65 3.86 -4.62 5.94
C LEU A 65 2.79 -4.05 6.88
N ALA A 66 1.58 -4.59 6.85
CA ALA A 66 0.50 -4.20 7.76
C ALA A 66 0.88 -4.48 9.22
N GLN A 67 1.50 -5.63 9.49
CA GLN A 67 1.99 -5.99 10.82
C GLN A 67 3.13 -5.06 11.27
N LYS A 68 4.08 -4.73 10.39
CA LYS A 68 5.14 -3.76 10.70
C LYS A 68 4.55 -2.39 11.05
N PHE A 69 3.59 -1.88 10.27
CA PHE A 69 2.92 -0.60 10.60
C PHE A 69 2.19 -0.68 11.93
N ARG A 70 1.44 -1.77 12.16
CA ARG A 70 0.74 -2.01 13.42
C ARG A 70 1.68 -1.96 14.62
N GLN A 71 2.84 -2.62 14.50
CA GLN A 71 3.83 -2.66 15.57
C GLN A 71 4.36 -1.26 15.89
N VAL A 72 4.61 -0.43 14.88
CA VAL A 72 5.06 0.96 15.11
C VAL A 72 4.04 1.79 15.90
N PHE A 73 2.73 1.59 15.68
CA PHE A 73 1.70 2.25 16.49
C PHE A 73 1.66 1.73 17.92
N LEU A 74 1.75 0.40 18.10
CA LEU A 74 1.81 -0.22 19.43
C LEU A 74 2.98 0.31 20.24
N ASP A 75 4.17 0.32 19.65
CA ASP A 75 5.40 0.75 20.33
C ASP A 75 5.38 2.24 20.70
N ASN A 76 4.61 3.05 19.96
CA ASN A 76 4.39 4.47 20.29
C ASN A 76 3.28 4.72 21.32
N GLY A 77 2.58 3.67 21.78
CA GLY A 77 1.46 3.80 22.71
C GLY A 77 0.23 4.48 22.08
N ASP A 78 0.06 4.37 20.76
CA ASP A 78 -1.12 4.91 20.08
C ASP A 78 -2.40 4.16 20.50
N ASN A 79 -3.55 4.85 20.42
CA ASN A 79 -4.84 4.19 20.59
C ASN A 79 -5.08 3.22 19.41
N MET A 80 -5.01 1.92 19.70
CA MET A 80 -5.06 0.89 18.68
C MET A 80 -6.44 0.67 18.07
N THR A 81 -7.53 1.05 18.73
CA THR A 81 -8.89 0.85 18.17
C THR A 81 -9.09 1.54 16.80
N PRO A 82 -8.81 2.85 16.64
CA PRO A 82 -8.88 3.50 15.33
C PRO A 82 -7.79 3.01 14.37
N VAL A 83 -6.58 2.71 14.87
CA VAL A 83 -5.46 2.22 14.05
C VAL A 83 -5.79 0.88 13.41
N ASP A 84 -6.24 -0.10 14.20
CA ASP A 84 -6.60 -1.43 13.73
C ASP A 84 -7.77 -1.36 12.74
N ARG A 85 -8.73 -0.46 12.96
CA ARG A 85 -9.82 -0.22 12.00
C ARG A 85 -9.28 0.27 10.65
N ASP A 86 -8.36 1.24 10.66
CA ASP A 86 -7.82 1.80 9.41
C ASP A 86 -6.89 0.81 8.69
N LEU A 87 -6.08 0.06 9.43
CA LEU A 87 -5.27 -1.04 8.87
C LEU A 87 -6.15 -2.11 8.22
N ARG A 88 -7.23 -2.55 8.89
CA ARG A 88 -8.20 -3.50 8.32
C ARG A 88 -8.87 -2.95 7.07
N ARG A 89 -9.23 -1.67 7.04
CA ARG A 89 -9.83 -1.02 5.85
C ARG A 89 -8.85 -0.94 4.69
N ALA A 90 -7.59 -0.62 4.95
CA ALA A 90 -6.54 -0.63 3.93
C ALA A 90 -6.30 -2.05 3.38
N PHE A 91 -6.25 -3.06 4.25
CA PHE A 91 -6.07 -4.45 3.86
C PHE A 91 -7.27 -5.01 3.08
N ALA A 92 -8.50 -4.69 3.50
CA ALA A 92 -9.69 -5.08 2.75
C ALA A 92 -9.73 -4.41 1.36
N HIS A 93 -9.24 -3.18 1.25
CA HIS A 93 -9.14 -2.49 -0.03
C HIS A 93 -8.13 -3.16 -0.95
N SER A 94 -6.94 -3.52 -0.46
CA SER A 94 -5.95 -4.20 -1.30
C SER A 94 -6.52 -5.48 -1.90
N ASN A 95 -7.25 -6.30 -1.13
CA ASN A 95 -7.87 -7.52 -1.66
C ASN A 95 -8.97 -7.26 -2.71
N ARG A 96 -9.79 -6.22 -2.55
CA ARG A 96 -10.89 -5.94 -3.51
C ARG A 96 -10.39 -5.26 -4.78
N SER A 97 -9.40 -4.39 -4.65
CA SER A 97 -8.89 -3.54 -5.73
C SER A 97 -8.17 -4.33 -6.83
N LEU A 98 -7.62 -5.52 -6.50
CA LEU A 98 -6.95 -6.38 -7.46
C LEU A 98 -7.84 -6.89 -8.58
N ASN A 99 -9.16 -6.99 -8.37
CA ASN A 99 -10.06 -7.49 -9.40
C ASN A 99 -10.09 -6.62 -10.66
N HIS A 100 -9.57 -5.40 -10.58
CA HIS A 100 -9.66 -4.42 -11.67
C HIS A 100 -8.34 -3.74 -12.01
N PHE A 101 -7.33 -3.74 -11.11
CA PHE A 101 -6.18 -2.82 -11.22
C PHE A 101 -4.81 -3.45 -10.90
N VAL A 102 -4.62 -4.77 -11.09
CA VAL A 102 -3.33 -5.41 -10.77
C VAL A 102 -2.17 -4.76 -11.50
N GLN A 103 -2.32 -4.50 -12.80
CA GLN A 103 -1.23 -3.96 -13.63
C GLN A 103 -0.87 -2.53 -13.22
N GLU A 104 -1.86 -1.68 -12.96
CA GLU A 104 -1.69 -0.31 -12.53
C GLU A 104 -0.97 -0.26 -11.17
N TYR A 105 -1.42 -1.05 -10.20
CA TYR A 105 -0.77 -1.08 -8.89
C TYR A 105 0.62 -1.73 -8.92
N ALA A 106 0.82 -2.77 -9.73
CA ALA A 106 2.13 -3.41 -9.85
C ALA A 106 3.16 -2.46 -10.51
N SER A 107 2.75 -1.75 -11.58
CA SER A 107 3.61 -0.79 -12.28
C SER A 107 4.03 0.40 -11.43
N ARG A 108 3.22 0.74 -10.40
CA ARG A 108 3.46 1.83 -9.46
C ARG A 108 4.02 1.35 -8.12
N SER A 109 4.44 0.09 -8.05
CA SER A 109 4.92 -0.45 -6.79
C SER A 109 6.19 0.24 -6.32
N THR A 110 6.18 0.64 -5.06
CA THR A 110 7.31 1.30 -4.39
C THR A 110 7.93 0.36 -3.37
N LEU A 111 9.16 0.70 -2.95
CA LEU A 111 9.94 -0.01 -1.94
C LEU A 111 10.17 0.81 -0.66
N SER A 112 9.57 2.00 -0.58
CA SER A 112 9.66 2.87 0.59
C SER A 112 8.40 3.70 0.78
N PHE A 113 8.16 4.12 2.02
CA PHE A 113 7.01 4.97 2.32
C PHE A 113 7.17 6.37 1.71
N ILE A 114 8.40 6.89 1.62
CA ILE A 114 8.70 8.17 0.96
C ILE A 114 8.28 8.12 -0.51
N ASP A 115 8.67 7.07 -1.24
CA ASP A 115 8.30 6.93 -2.65
C ASP A 115 6.79 6.76 -2.82
N ALA A 116 6.14 6.04 -1.90
CA ALA A 116 4.68 5.92 -1.89
C ALA A 116 3.97 7.28 -1.68
N LEU A 117 4.55 8.17 -0.86
CA LEU A 117 4.02 9.53 -0.70
C LEU A 117 4.24 10.38 -1.97
N PHE A 118 5.37 10.25 -2.67
CA PHE A 118 5.56 10.89 -3.98
C PHE A 118 4.54 10.40 -5.02
N ASP A 119 4.28 9.10 -5.05
CA ASP A 119 3.28 8.51 -5.94
C ASP A 119 1.86 9.00 -5.61
N TYR A 120 1.55 9.13 -4.31
CA TYR A 120 0.32 9.73 -3.83
C TYR A 120 0.19 11.20 -4.24
N GLU A 121 1.25 12.01 -4.09
CA GLU A 121 1.28 13.40 -4.55
C GLU A 121 1.05 13.54 -6.04
N ARG A 122 1.73 12.71 -6.84
CA ARG A 122 1.50 12.66 -8.28
C ARG A 122 0.04 12.33 -8.61
N SER A 123 -0.56 11.37 -7.90
CA SER A 123 -1.97 10.98 -8.12
C SER A 123 -2.92 12.15 -7.89
N ASN A 124 -2.76 12.84 -6.76
CA ASN A 124 -3.63 13.94 -6.41
C ASN A 124 -3.44 15.14 -7.35
N GLN A 125 -2.20 15.44 -7.79
CA GLN A 125 -1.96 16.47 -8.80
C GLN A 125 -2.64 16.15 -10.13
N LEU A 126 -2.63 14.88 -10.55
CA LEU A 126 -3.32 14.45 -11.77
C LEU A 126 -4.85 14.53 -11.64
N LEU A 127 -5.41 14.31 -10.44
CA LEU A 127 -6.86 14.30 -10.21
C LEU A 127 -7.46 15.69 -9.97
N PHE A 128 -6.72 16.57 -9.27
CA PHE A 128 -7.25 17.85 -8.79
C PHE A 128 -6.51 19.06 -9.38
N GLY A 129 -5.44 18.85 -10.15
CA GLY A 129 -4.59 19.95 -10.61
C GLY A 129 -3.66 20.48 -9.50
N ALA A 130 -2.83 21.46 -9.87
CA ALA A 130 -1.80 22.01 -8.97
C ALA A 130 -2.36 22.94 -7.89
N GLU A 131 -3.52 23.57 -8.12
CA GLU A 131 -4.05 24.62 -7.24
C GLU A 131 -5.07 24.11 -6.19
N ASP A 132 -5.73 22.96 -6.44
CA ASP A 132 -6.77 22.40 -5.57
C ASP A 132 -6.31 21.17 -4.75
N TYR A 133 -5.00 21.04 -4.54
CA TYR A 133 -4.43 19.88 -3.86
C TYR A 133 -4.85 19.82 -2.37
N PRO A 134 -5.37 18.67 -1.86
CA PRO A 134 -5.72 18.54 -0.45
C PRO A 134 -4.50 18.74 0.44
N LYS A 135 -4.56 19.69 1.38
CA LYS A 135 -3.41 20.06 2.21
C LYS A 135 -2.96 18.88 3.09
N PRO A 136 -1.67 18.49 3.04
CA PRO A 136 -1.17 17.39 3.87
C PRO A 136 -1.30 17.74 5.35
N GLY A 137 -2.04 16.89 6.07
CA GLY A 137 -2.27 17.04 7.50
C GLY A 137 -1.32 16.19 8.33
N GLY A 138 -1.27 14.89 8.06
CA GLY A 138 -0.66 13.86 8.91
C GLY A 138 0.76 13.49 8.51
N TRP A 139 0.95 13.29 7.20
CA TRP A 139 2.23 12.94 6.59
C TRP A 139 3.05 14.19 6.28
N ARG A 140 4.35 14.12 6.47
CA ARG A 140 5.29 15.16 6.00
C ARG A 140 5.42 15.12 4.47
N LEU A 141 5.86 16.24 3.90
CA LEU A 141 6.12 16.33 2.47
C LEU A 141 7.27 15.38 2.08
N PRO A 142 7.14 14.60 0.99
CA PRO A 142 8.16 13.64 0.56
C PRO A 142 9.53 14.27 0.34
N GLN A 143 9.56 15.50 -0.19
CA GLN A 143 10.79 16.24 -0.43
C GLN A 143 11.53 16.58 0.87
N GLU A 144 10.81 16.91 1.94
CA GLU A 144 11.38 17.16 3.26
C GLU A 144 11.97 15.87 3.85
N LEU A 145 11.23 14.77 3.75
CA LEU A 145 11.67 13.45 4.23
C LEU A 145 12.96 12.99 3.54
N LEU A 146 13.05 13.19 2.23
CA LEU A 146 14.21 12.79 1.44
C LEU A 146 15.43 13.65 1.75
N ARG A 147 15.22 14.95 2.08
CA ARG A 147 16.28 15.84 2.57
C ARG A 147 16.79 15.38 3.94
N ASP A 148 15.89 15.10 4.88
CA ASP A 148 16.24 14.64 6.23
C ASP A 148 17.02 13.31 6.18
N GLN A 149 16.58 12.36 5.34
CA GLN A 149 17.25 11.08 5.15
C GLN A 149 18.67 11.26 4.58
N LYS A 150 18.86 12.16 3.63
CA LYS A 150 20.19 12.48 3.07
C LYS A 150 21.11 13.14 4.09
N ALA A 151 20.57 13.99 4.97
CA ALA A 151 21.35 14.60 6.04
C ALA A 151 21.81 13.56 7.08
N ALA A 152 20.92 12.63 7.47
CA ALA A 152 21.25 11.57 8.41
C ALA A 152 22.33 10.61 7.90
N LYS A 153 22.42 10.36 6.58
CA LYS A 153 23.45 9.49 5.97
C LYS A 153 24.84 10.14 5.86
N LYS A 154 24.96 11.45 6.11
CA LYS A 154 26.26 12.17 6.04
C LYS A 154 26.99 12.22 7.38
N HIS A 155 26.35 11.77 8.45
CA HIS A 155 26.90 11.66 9.80
C HIS A 155 27.14 10.19 10.15
#